data_AF-A0AAV9ZPT6-F1
#
_entry.id   AF-A0AAV9ZPT6-F1
#
_cell.length_a   1.000
_cell.length_b   1.000
_cell.length_c   1.000
_cell.angle_alpha   90.00
_cell.angle_beta   90.00
_cell.angle_gamma   90.00
#
_symmetry.space_group_name_H-M   'P 1'
#
loop_
_entity.id
_entity.type
_entity.pdbx_description
1 polymer ?
#
loop_
_entity_poly.entity_id
_entity_poly.type
_entity_poly.pdbx_seq_one_letter_code
_entity_poly.pdbx_strand_id
1 'polypeptide(L)'
;MCSDTPFARVSVTFKSHPTAADTERFFHILKVGYACATLRSLTLAPSYFASAPPATPNYILSGASLHNLAHFRALEHFNLWTFALDVDDAAIANLVASWPRLKTLHLVAMTIAMDQADPQPTLQSLWSIAKSCPDLTSLFLEIDATYIPTTHPIRVVQESLDELSVGLSLITEPTAVARYLSSLFPNLTNITTRYDGGTSEDDDEDEDDEPNPDGRGRRERWKQVESQIPHFVAARREEAAWGSL
;
A
#
# COMPACT_ATOMS: atom_id res chain seq x y z
N MET A 1 34.71 -6.03 5.84
CA MET A 1 35.05 -5.04 4.79
C MET A 1 34.08 -5.26 3.64
N CYS A 2 33.04 -4.44 3.50
CA CYS A 2 32.27 -4.39 2.24
C CYS A 2 33.08 -3.51 1.28
N SER A 3 33.84 -4.10 0.37
CA SER A 3 34.35 -3.38 -0.79
C SER A 3 33.45 -3.64 -2.00
N ASP A 4 33.36 -2.62 -2.84
CA ASP A 4 32.75 -2.56 -4.17
C ASP A 4 31.21 -2.51 -4.21
N THR A 5 30.72 -1.29 -3.97
CA THR A 5 29.38 -0.75 -4.30
C THR A 5 28.23 -1.74 -4.23
N PRO A 6 27.67 -2.01 -3.03
CA PRO A 6 26.38 -2.70 -2.94
C PRO A 6 25.32 -1.87 -3.67
N PHE A 7 24.57 -2.50 -4.57
CA PHE A 7 23.54 -1.83 -5.35
C PHE A 7 22.57 -1.07 -4.43
N ALA A 8 22.48 0.25 -4.59
CA ALA A 8 21.51 1.07 -3.88
C ALA A 8 20.08 0.84 -4.41
N ARG A 9 19.95 0.32 -5.63
CA ARG A 9 18.68 0.06 -6.30
C ARG A 9 18.71 -1.30 -6.99
N VAL A 10 17.69 -2.11 -6.76
CA VAL A 10 17.45 -3.37 -7.46
C VAL A 10 16.04 -3.29 -8.05
N SER A 11 15.94 -3.50 -9.36
CA SER A 11 14.65 -3.59 -10.05
C SER A 11 14.63 -4.86 -10.88
N VAL A 12 13.62 -5.68 -10.69
CA VAL A 12 13.40 -6.92 -11.41
C VAL A 12 12.05 -6.84 -12.10
N THR A 13 12.06 -6.99 -13.42
CA THR A 13 10.84 -7.12 -14.21
C THR A 13 10.65 -8.55 -14.66
N PHE A 14 9.41 -9.05 -14.57
CA PHE A 14 9.09 -10.42 -14.93
C PHE A 14 8.03 -10.47 -16.04
N LYS A 15 8.23 -11.38 -17.00
CA LYS A 15 7.30 -11.62 -18.11
C LYS A 15 6.11 -12.50 -17.70
N SER A 16 6.31 -13.34 -16.71
CA SER A 16 5.29 -14.20 -16.11
C SER A 16 5.24 -13.95 -14.62
N HIS A 17 4.06 -14.14 -14.00
CA HIS A 17 3.93 -14.02 -12.55
C HIS A 17 4.92 -14.95 -11.84
N PRO A 18 5.82 -14.44 -10.99
CA PRO A 18 6.68 -15.30 -10.19
C PRO A 18 5.83 -16.06 -9.18
N THR A 19 6.21 -17.30 -8.87
CA THR A 19 5.59 -18.00 -7.74
C THR A 19 5.99 -17.33 -6.43
N ALA A 20 5.26 -17.61 -5.35
CA ALA A 20 5.62 -17.21 -4.00
C ALA A 20 7.02 -17.73 -3.64
N ALA A 21 7.31 -18.99 -3.98
CA ALA A 21 8.61 -19.62 -3.75
C ALA A 21 9.77 -18.92 -4.49
N ASP A 22 9.55 -18.49 -5.74
CA ASP A 22 10.56 -17.74 -6.50
C ASP A 22 10.84 -16.38 -5.86
N THR A 23 9.78 -15.69 -5.44
CA THR A 23 9.87 -14.39 -4.78
C THR A 23 10.57 -14.50 -3.42
N GLU A 24 10.23 -15.52 -2.63
CA GLU A 24 10.88 -15.84 -1.36
C GLU A 24 12.36 -16.16 -1.52
N ARG A 25 12.69 -17.00 -2.50
CA ARG A 25 14.08 -17.34 -2.83
C ARG A 25 14.85 -16.07 -3.21
N PHE A 26 14.24 -15.19 -3.98
CA PHE A 26 14.85 -13.91 -4.33
C PHE A 26 15.10 -13.04 -3.10
N PHE A 27 14.12 -12.88 -2.20
CA PHE A 27 14.33 -12.14 -0.94
C PHE A 27 15.40 -12.77 -0.05
N HIS A 28 15.49 -14.10 -0.02
CA HIS A 28 16.55 -14.81 0.68
C HIS A 28 17.93 -14.52 0.07
N ILE A 29 18.04 -14.53 -1.25
CA ILE A 29 19.29 -14.18 -1.96
C ILE A 29 19.68 -12.73 -1.64
N LEU A 30 18.72 -11.80 -1.63
CA LEU A 30 19.00 -10.41 -1.22
C LEU A 30 19.53 -10.35 0.21
N LYS A 31 18.88 -11.05 1.14
CA LYS A 31 19.28 -11.09 2.55
C LYS A 31 20.69 -11.65 2.77
N VAL A 32 21.05 -12.70 2.06
CA VAL A 32 22.37 -13.36 2.22
C VAL A 32 23.45 -12.63 1.43
N GLY A 33 23.14 -12.15 0.23
CA GLY A 33 24.09 -11.54 -0.69
C GLY A 33 24.42 -10.08 -0.36
N TYR A 34 23.50 -9.35 0.28
CA TYR A 34 23.66 -7.93 0.58
C TYR A 34 23.89 -7.72 2.09
N ALA A 35 25.10 -8.06 2.54
CA ALA A 35 25.51 -7.89 3.94
C ALA A 35 25.53 -6.42 4.40
N CYS A 36 25.57 -5.48 3.44
CA CYS A 36 25.53 -4.05 3.70
C CYS A 36 24.11 -3.55 3.48
N ALA A 37 23.46 -3.05 4.55
CA ALA A 37 22.10 -2.52 4.59
C ALA A 37 21.89 -1.22 3.78
N THR A 38 22.53 -1.10 2.62
CA THR A 38 22.59 0.09 1.76
C THR A 38 21.52 0.11 0.69
N LEU A 39 20.73 -0.97 0.54
CA LEU A 39 19.64 -1.02 -0.42
C LEU A 39 18.62 0.07 -0.08
N ARG A 40 18.40 1.00 -1.02
CA ARG A 40 17.47 2.13 -0.91
C ARG A 40 16.22 1.92 -1.72
N SER A 41 16.27 1.13 -2.78
CA SER A 41 15.15 0.93 -3.69
C SER A 41 15.08 -0.51 -4.14
N LEU A 42 13.93 -1.13 -3.95
CA LEU A 42 13.64 -2.48 -4.40
C LEU A 42 12.30 -2.50 -5.13
N THR A 43 12.34 -2.93 -6.39
CA THR A 43 11.16 -3.04 -7.25
C THR A 43 11.06 -4.44 -7.84
N LEU A 44 9.91 -5.09 -7.66
CA LEU A 44 9.53 -6.30 -8.37
C LEU A 44 8.20 -6.00 -9.05
N ALA A 45 8.21 -5.93 -10.39
CA ALA A 45 7.04 -5.53 -11.17
C ALA A 45 6.90 -6.37 -12.44
N PRO A 46 5.68 -6.60 -12.95
CA PRO A 46 5.50 -7.24 -14.25
C PRO A 46 6.03 -6.35 -15.38
N SER A 47 6.54 -6.95 -16.47
CA SER A 47 6.88 -6.21 -17.70
C SER A 47 5.64 -5.84 -18.53
N TYR A 48 4.53 -6.55 -18.31
CA TYR A 48 3.21 -6.31 -18.89
C TYR A 48 2.18 -7.04 -18.01
N PHE A 49 0.93 -6.60 -18.03
CA PHE A 49 -0.16 -7.30 -17.33
C PHE A 49 -0.41 -8.64 -18.03
N ALA A 50 0.20 -9.71 -17.51
CA ALA A 50 0.00 -11.06 -18.01
C ALA A 50 -1.40 -11.54 -17.64
N SER A 51 -1.94 -12.48 -18.43
CA SER A 51 -3.17 -13.20 -18.10
C SER A 51 -3.06 -13.81 -16.70
N ALA A 52 -4.11 -13.66 -15.89
CA ALA A 52 -4.14 -14.18 -14.53
C ALA A 52 -3.70 -15.65 -14.48
N PRO A 53 -2.71 -16.03 -13.66
CA PRO A 53 -2.38 -17.41 -13.44
C PRO A 53 -3.60 -18.13 -12.82
N PRO A 54 -3.69 -19.46 -12.98
CA PRO A 54 -4.72 -20.23 -12.30
C PRO A 54 -4.64 -19.95 -10.79
N ALA A 55 -5.80 -19.67 -10.17
CA ALA A 55 -5.94 -19.41 -8.74
C ALA A 55 -5.40 -20.60 -7.94
N THR A 56 -4.11 -20.54 -7.64
CA THR A 56 -3.36 -21.62 -7.02
C THR A 56 -2.56 -21.04 -5.85
N PRO A 57 -2.51 -21.74 -4.70
CA PRO A 57 -1.79 -21.28 -3.51
C PRO A 57 -0.31 -20.95 -3.75
N ASN A 58 0.30 -21.50 -4.80
CA ASN A 58 1.69 -21.28 -5.16
C ASN A 58 2.04 -19.83 -5.52
N TYR A 59 1.04 -18.96 -5.70
CA TYR A 59 1.23 -17.55 -6.01
C TYR A 59 0.87 -16.60 -4.85
N ILE A 60 0.45 -17.15 -3.70
CA ILE A 60 0.15 -16.37 -2.50
C ILE A 60 1.45 -16.14 -1.74
N LEU A 61 1.92 -14.90 -1.74
CA LEU A 61 3.10 -14.51 -0.98
C LEU A 61 2.69 -14.15 0.46
N SER A 62 3.24 -14.85 1.44
CA SER A 62 2.98 -14.54 2.85
C SER A 62 3.74 -13.30 3.31
N GLY A 63 3.14 -12.51 4.21
CA GLY A 63 3.81 -11.41 4.91
C GLY A 63 5.07 -11.83 5.65
N ALA A 64 5.16 -13.08 6.11
CA ALA A 64 6.36 -13.62 6.75
C ALA A 64 7.59 -13.57 5.82
N SER A 65 7.38 -13.73 4.52
CA SER A 65 8.42 -13.72 3.50
C SER A 65 9.07 -12.35 3.36
N LEU A 66 8.34 -11.28 3.66
CA LEU A 66 8.82 -9.90 3.66
C LEU A 66 9.82 -9.62 4.80
N HIS A 67 9.79 -10.39 5.90
CA HIS A 67 10.76 -10.24 6.99
C HIS A 67 12.21 -10.46 6.56
N ASN A 68 12.45 -11.19 5.47
CA ASN A 68 13.79 -11.33 4.92
C ASN A 68 14.41 -9.99 4.50
N LEU A 69 13.57 -8.98 4.22
CA LEU A 69 13.98 -7.64 3.80
C LEU A 69 14.07 -6.64 4.97
N ALA A 70 13.71 -7.04 6.20
CA ALA A 70 13.65 -6.15 7.36
C ALA A 70 15.00 -5.55 7.79
N HIS A 71 16.12 -6.14 7.38
CA HIS A 71 17.45 -5.66 7.71
C HIS A 71 17.90 -4.45 6.85
N PHE A 72 17.21 -4.15 5.74
CA PHE A 72 17.49 -3.01 4.87
C PHE A 72 16.95 -1.70 5.47
N ARG A 73 17.55 -1.23 6.57
CA ARG A 73 17.11 -0.02 7.29
C ARG A 73 17.19 1.28 6.48
N ALA A 74 17.97 1.30 5.39
CA ALA A 74 18.10 2.44 4.49
C ALA A 74 17.10 2.42 3.33
N LEU A 75 16.14 1.49 3.30
CA LEU A 75 15.16 1.39 2.23
C LEU A 75 14.25 2.63 2.20
N GLU A 76 14.20 3.28 1.04
CA GLU A 76 13.38 4.47 0.76
C GLU A 76 12.22 4.13 -0.17
N HIS A 77 12.38 3.18 -1.08
CA HIS A 77 11.35 2.81 -2.05
C HIS A 77 11.19 1.29 -2.08
N PHE A 78 10.00 0.80 -1.73
CA PHE A 78 9.62 -0.60 -1.86
C PHE A 78 8.40 -0.71 -2.76
N ASN A 79 8.54 -1.45 -3.86
CA ASN A 79 7.46 -1.68 -4.80
C ASN A 79 7.41 -3.18 -5.13
N LEU A 80 6.31 -3.83 -4.74
CA LEU A 80 6.10 -5.24 -4.92
C LEU A 80 4.75 -5.47 -5.59
N TRP A 81 4.80 -5.96 -6.83
CA TRP A 81 3.65 -6.48 -7.54
C TRP A 81 3.70 -8.00 -7.46
N THR A 82 2.68 -8.58 -6.86
CA THR A 82 2.50 -10.03 -6.78
C THR A 82 1.12 -10.38 -7.30
N PHE A 83 0.90 -11.67 -7.57
CA PHE A 83 -0.43 -12.12 -7.92
C PHE A 83 -1.38 -12.07 -6.71
N ALA A 84 -0.96 -12.66 -5.59
CA ALA A 84 -1.70 -12.61 -4.32
C ALA A 84 -0.74 -12.33 -3.16
N LEU A 85 -1.25 -11.67 -2.13
CA LEU A 85 -0.50 -11.25 -0.95
C LEU A 85 -1.33 -11.53 0.30
N ASP A 86 -0.80 -12.34 1.20
CA ASP A 86 -1.41 -12.68 2.49
C ASP A 86 -0.69 -11.88 3.59
N VAL A 87 -1.22 -10.69 3.90
CA VAL A 87 -0.65 -9.73 4.86
C VAL A 87 -1.73 -9.16 5.76
N ASP A 88 -1.49 -9.20 7.07
CA ASP A 88 -2.35 -8.58 8.07
C ASP A 88 -1.73 -7.30 8.65
N ASP A 89 -2.43 -6.66 9.58
CA ASP A 89 -1.95 -5.46 10.27
C ASP A 89 -0.62 -5.67 11.01
N ALA A 90 -0.39 -6.88 11.55
CA ALA A 90 0.83 -7.21 12.28
C ALA A 90 2.03 -7.34 11.33
N ALA A 91 1.84 -7.98 10.18
CA ALA A 91 2.84 -8.08 9.13
C ALA A 91 3.24 -6.69 8.63
N ILE A 92 2.27 -5.82 8.32
CA ILE A 92 2.53 -4.45 7.90
C ILE A 92 3.28 -3.68 8.99
N ALA A 93 2.82 -3.72 10.24
CA ALA A 93 3.47 -3.02 11.35
C ALA A 93 4.93 -3.43 11.54
N ASN A 94 5.21 -4.74 11.51
CA ASN A 94 6.57 -5.28 11.61
C ASN A 94 7.46 -4.85 10.43
N LEU A 95 6.87 -4.80 9.23
CA LEU A 95 7.56 -4.40 8.00
C LEU A 95 7.96 -2.92 8.05
N VAL A 96 7.04 -2.02 8.35
CA VAL A 96 7.32 -0.57 8.33
C VAL A 96 8.15 -0.10 9.51
N ALA A 97 8.06 -0.77 10.67
CA ALA A 97 9.01 -0.58 11.77
C ALA A 97 10.46 -0.94 11.37
N SER A 98 10.61 -1.73 10.30
CA SER A 98 11.92 -2.08 9.76
C SER A 98 12.50 -0.99 8.86
N TRP A 99 11.68 -0.13 8.26
CA TRP A 99 12.07 0.82 7.22
C TRP A 99 11.71 2.27 7.57
N PRO A 100 12.39 2.89 8.55
CA PRO A 100 12.03 4.22 9.03
C PRO A 100 12.28 5.36 8.02
N ARG A 101 12.97 5.08 6.91
CA ARG A 101 13.29 6.06 5.84
C ARG A 101 12.42 5.90 4.59
N LEU A 102 11.36 5.10 4.69
CA LEU A 102 10.51 4.77 3.56
C LEU A 102 9.74 6.01 3.09
N LYS A 103 9.88 6.30 1.79
CA LYS A 103 9.20 7.37 1.05
C LYS A 103 8.11 6.82 0.14
N THR A 104 8.31 5.59 -0.36
CA THR A 104 7.34 4.91 -1.22
C THR A 104 7.13 3.48 -0.75
N LEU A 105 5.88 3.10 -0.52
CA LEU A 105 5.47 1.74 -0.21
C LEU A 105 4.33 1.33 -1.13
N HIS A 106 4.62 0.47 -2.11
CA HIS A 106 3.60 -0.10 -2.98
C HIS A 106 3.56 -1.61 -2.79
N LEU A 107 2.46 -2.11 -2.22
CA LEU A 107 2.15 -3.53 -2.11
C LEU A 107 0.92 -3.82 -2.97
N VAL A 108 1.15 -4.30 -4.18
CA VAL A 108 0.12 -4.50 -5.20
C VAL A 108 -0.15 -5.99 -5.37
N ALA A 109 -1.34 -6.44 -5.00
CA ALA A 109 -1.85 -7.76 -5.34
C ALA A 109 -2.70 -7.66 -6.61
N MET A 110 -2.44 -8.54 -7.58
CA MET A 110 -3.11 -8.47 -8.89
C MET A 110 -4.46 -9.20 -8.92
N THR A 111 -4.69 -10.17 -8.04
CA THR A 111 -5.90 -11.00 -8.00
C THR A 111 -7.16 -10.22 -7.62
N ILE A 112 -8.29 -10.63 -8.22
CA ILE A 112 -9.65 -10.14 -7.94
C ILE A 112 -10.40 -11.12 -7.02
N ALA A 113 -9.81 -12.29 -6.72
CA ALA A 113 -10.39 -13.29 -5.85
C ALA A 113 -10.39 -12.78 -4.39
N MET A 114 -11.40 -11.96 -4.11
CA MET A 114 -11.79 -11.52 -2.78
C MET A 114 -12.84 -12.48 -2.24
N ASP A 115 -12.53 -13.77 -2.17
CA ASP A 115 -13.10 -14.55 -1.08
C ASP A 115 -12.66 -13.87 0.21
N GLN A 116 -13.64 -13.33 0.95
CA GLN A 116 -13.49 -12.55 2.20
C GLN A 116 -12.79 -13.30 3.35
N ALA A 117 -12.15 -14.42 3.06
CA ALA A 117 -11.54 -15.33 4.02
C ALA A 117 -10.06 -15.01 4.29
N ASP A 118 -9.38 -14.27 3.40
CA ASP A 118 -7.97 -13.94 3.58
C ASP A 118 -7.80 -12.64 4.40
N PRO A 119 -6.82 -12.60 5.32
CA PRO A 119 -6.60 -11.42 6.15
C PRO A 119 -6.17 -10.24 5.28
N GLN A 120 -6.89 -9.13 5.39
CA GLN A 120 -6.56 -7.88 4.74
C GLN A 120 -6.02 -6.88 5.76
N PRO A 121 -5.02 -6.07 5.39
CA PRO A 121 -4.65 -4.90 6.19
C PRO A 121 -5.89 -4.04 6.42
N THR A 122 -6.07 -3.49 7.61
CA THR A 122 -7.17 -2.58 7.91
C THR A 122 -6.67 -1.14 8.00
N LEU A 123 -7.56 -0.20 8.33
CA LEU A 123 -7.16 1.17 8.69
C LEU A 123 -6.13 1.23 9.84
N GLN A 124 -6.01 0.18 10.66
CA GLN A 124 -4.95 0.05 11.67
C GLN A 124 -3.54 0.02 11.06
N SER A 125 -3.37 -0.62 9.90
CA SER A 125 -2.09 -0.63 9.18
C SER A 125 -1.62 0.77 8.84
N LEU A 126 -2.53 1.65 8.42
CA LEU A 126 -2.21 3.05 8.10
C LEU A 126 -1.66 3.81 9.31
N TRP A 127 -2.15 3.52 10.51
CA TRP A 127 -1.61 4.12 11.73
C TRP A 127 -0.17 3.66 12.00
N SER A 128 0.11 2.37 11.83
CA SER A 128 1.45 1.82 12.01
C SER A 128 2.44 2.40 10.99
N ILE A 129 1.99 2.60 9.76
CA ILE A 129 2.72 3.27 8.69
C ILE A 129 3.01 4.73 9.06
N ALA A 130 1.96 5.49 9.42
CA ALA A 130 2.07 6.90 9.80
C ALA A 130 3.08 7.12 10.94
N LYS A 131 3.09 6.21 11.91
CA LYS A 131 4.00 6.26 13.06
C LYS A 131 5.45 5.91 12.71
N SER A 132 5.66 4.97 11.79
CA SER A 132 6.98 4.38 11.54
C SER A 132 7.73 5.04 10.38
N CYS A 133 7.01 5.63 9.43
CA CYS A 133 7.55 6.19 8.19
C CYS A 133 7.15 7.68 8.06
N PRO A 134 7.86 8.60 8.74
CA PRO A 134 7.53 10.03 8.76
C PRO A 134 7.79 10.75 7.43
N ASP A 135 8.56 10.13 6.54
CA ASP A 135 8.92 10.68 5.23
C ASP A 135 8.12 10.02 4.08
N LEU A 136 7.08 9.23 4.39
CA LEU A 136 6.31 8.50 3.38
C LEU A 136 5.44 9.47 2.58
N THR A 137 5.66 9.53 1.27
CA THR A 137 4.92 10.41 0.34
C THR A 137 3.89 9.66 -0.49
N SER A 138 4.19 8.42 -0.90
CA SER A 138 3.30 7.62 -1.76
C SER A 138 3.07 6.22 -1.20
N LEU A 139 1.80 5.84 -1.07
CA LEU A 139 1.35 4.55 -0.55
C LEU A 139 0.39 3.87 -1.54
N PHE A 140 0.64 2.61 -1.87
CA PHE A 140 -0.33 1.72 -2.49
C PHE A 140 -0.52 0.55 -1.55
N LEU A 141 -1.73 0.43 -0.99
CA LEU A 141 -2.12 -0.67 -0.12
C LEU A 141 -3.62 -0.90 -0.22
N GLU A 142 -4.01 -2.12 -0.58
CA GLU A 142 -5.41 -2.52 -0.46
C GLU A 142 -5.73 -2.78 1.01
N ILE A 143 -6.81 -2.19 1.47
CA ILE A 143 -7.23 -2.19 2.87
C ILE A 143 -8.72 -2.54 3.01
N ASP A 144 -9.03 -3.22 4.10
CA ASP A 144 -10.39 -3.29 4.59
C ASP A 144 -10.69 -2.04 5.44
N ALA A 145 -11.42 -1.10 4.84
CA ALA A 145 -11.93 0.10 5.51
C ALA A 145 -13.42 -0.03 5.91
N THR A 146 -13.94 -1.25 6.04
CA THR A 146 -15.30 -1.47 6.58
C THR A 146 -15.37 -1.29 8.09
N TYR A 147 -14.22 -1.38 8.78
CA TYR A 147 -14.11 -1.16 10.21
C TYR A 147 -13.24 0.07 10.52
N ILE A 148 -13.83 1.06 11.20
CA ILE A 148 -13.12 2.26 11.64
C ILE A 148 -12.56 2.03 13.05
N PRO A 149 -11.24 2.14 13.24
CA PRO A 149 -10.67 1.95 14.57
C PRO A 149 -11.09 3.05 15.56
N THR A 150 -11.39 2.66 16.79
CA THR A 150 -11.97 3.55 17.82
C THR A 150 -10.96 4.14 18.81
N THR A 151 -9.71 3.63 18.85
CA THR A 151 -8.82 3.79 20.03
C THR A 151 -7.43 4.40 19.75
N HIS A 152 -7.21 5.03 18.60
CA HIS A 152 -5.87 5.54 18.29
C HIS A 152 -5.55 6.86 19.00
N PRO A 153 -4.32 6.99 19.56
CA PRO A 153 -3.90 8.22 20.17
C PRO A 153 -3.90 9.35 19.14
N ILE A 154 -4.55 10.46 19.50
CA ILE A 154 -4.77 11.71 18.74
C ILE A 154 -3.46 12.39 18.25
N ARG A 155 -2.28 11.79 18.46
CA ARG A 155 -0.96 12.46 18.35
C ARG A 155 -0.07 11.99 17.21
N VAL A 156 -0.46 11.00 16.41
CA VAL A 156 0.33 10.63 15.22
C VAL A 156 -0.19 11.43 14.04
N VAL A 157 0.62 12.36 13.57
CA VAL A 157 0.39 13.15 12.36
C VAL A 157 1.58 12.91 11.45
N GLN A 158 1.32 12.40 10.25
CA GLN A 158 2.32 12.12 9.23
C GLN A 158 2.03 13.05 8.04
N GLU A 159 2.84 14.09 7.90
CA GLU A 159 2.56 15.23 7.02
C GLU A 159 3.09 15.03 5.60
N SER A 160 3.88 13.99 5.34
CA SER A 160 4.52 13.81 4.04
C SER A 160 3.65 13.08 3.02
N LEU A 161 2.64 12.31 3.44
CA LEU A 161 1.83 11.50 2.52
C LEU A 161 0.84 12.39 1.79
N ASP A 162 0.96 12.44 0.47
CA ASP A 162 0.10 13.21 -0.45
C ASP A 162 -0.67 12.32 -1.44
N GLU A 163 -0.21 11.07 -1.64
CA GLU A 163 -0.79 10.08 -2.54
C GLU A 163 -1.11 8.74 -1.84
N LEU A 164 -2.38 8.32 -1.91
CA LEU A 164 -2.84 7.02 -1.43
C LEU A 164 -3.61 6.27 -2.54
N SER A 165 -3.05 5.17 -3.02
CA SER A 165 -3.76 4.24 -3.89
C SER A 165 -4.32 3.08 -3.06
N VAL A 166 -5.63 2.89 -3.17
CA VAL A 166 -6.40 1.91 -2.39
C VAL A 166 -6.83 0.70 -3.21
N GLY A 167 -6.52 0.63 -4.51
CA GLY A 167 -6.87 -0.53 -5.34
C GLY A 167 -8.36 -0.90 -5.26
N LEU A 168 -8.64 -2.15 -4.87
CA LEU A 168 -10.00 -2.70 -4.69
C LEU A 168 -10.54 -2.63 -3.25
N SER A 169 -9.94 -1.81 -2.40
CA SER A 169 -10.25 -1.69 -0.96
C SER A 169 -11.74 -1.64 -0.64
N LEU A 170 -12.12 -2.36 0.41
CA LEU A 170 -13.47 -2.38 0.94
C LEU A 170 -13.77 -1.09 1.70
N ILE A 171 -14.99 -0.57 1.55
CA ILE A 171 -15.41 0.65 2.23
C ILE A 171 -16.93 0.70 2.39
N THR A 172 -17.38 1.01 3.61
CA THR A 172 -18.80 1.14 3.97
C THR A 172 -19.16 2.58 4.33
N GLU A 173 -18.32 3.28 5.10
CA GLU A 173 -18.60 4.59 5.68
C GLU A 173 -17.59 5.68 5.23
N PRO A 174 -17.74 6.26 4.02
CA PRO A 174 -16.79 7.22 3.45
C PRO A 174 -16.44 8.38 4.38
N THR A 175 -17.45 9.00 4.99
CA THR A 175 -17.25 10.14 5.89
C THR A 175 -16.42 9.79 7.11
N ALA A 176 -16.61 8.59 7.67
CA ALA A 176 -15.84 8.14 8.81
C ALA A 176 -14.38 7.83 8.42
N VAL A 177 -14.17 7.21 7.25
CA VAL A 177 -12.85 6.97 6.67
C VAL A 177 -12.12 8.29 6.39
N ALA A 178 -12.76 9.25 5.73
CA ALA A 178 -12.18 10.56 5.43
C ALA A 178 -11.71 11.29 6.68
N ARG A 179 -12.54 11.32 7.72
CA ARG A 179 -12.17 11.90 9.02
C ARG A 179 -11.00 11.17 9.67
N TYR A 180 -10.90 9.85 9.53
CA TYR A 180 -9.78 9.06 10.04
C TYR A 180 -8.50 9.36 9.25
N LEU A 181 -8.55 9.34 7.92
CA LEU A 181 -7.40 9.63 7.06
C LEU A 181 -6.90 11.06 7.25
N SER A 182 -7.79 12.05 7.30
CA SER A 182 -7.42 13.45 7.55
C SER A 182 -6.76 13.65 8.92
N SER A 183 -6.95 12.72 9.85
CA SER A 183 -6.32 12.74 11.17
C SER A 183 -4.87 12.32 11.15
N LEU A 184 -4.55 11.34 10.29
CA LEU A 184 -3.24 10.76 10.17
C LEU A 184 -2.40 11.48 9.12
N PHE A 185 -3.02 11.87 8.01
CA PHE A 185 -2.37 12.40 6.81
C PHE A 185 -3.03 13.73 6.39
N PRO A 186 -2.72 14.84 7.08
CA PRO A 186 -3.36 16.12 6.83
C PRO A 186 -3.02 16.75 5.47
N ASN A 187 -1.99 16.24 4.79
CA ASN A 187 -1.59 16.70 3.45
C ASN A 187 -1.98 15.70 2.34
N LEU A 188 -2.76 14.67 2.66
CA LEU A 188 -3.28 13.74 1.67
C LEU A 188 -4.22 14.47 0.71
N THR A 189 -3.86 14.51 -0.57
CA THR A 189 -4.62 15.24 -1.60
C THR A 189 -5.15 14.36 -2.71
N ASN A 190 -4.56 13.19 -2.92
CA ASN A 190 -4.89 12.31 -4.04
C ASN A 190 -5.20 10.90 -3.52
N ILE A 191 -6.41 10.42 -3.80
CA ILE A 191 -6.81 9.04 -3.51
C ILE A 191 -7.25 8.36 -4.79
N THR A 192 -6.55 7.27 -5.13
CA THR A 192 -6.83 6.54 -6.37
C THR A 192 -7.26 5.10 -6.14
N THR A 193 -8.15 4.63 -6.99
CA THR A 193 -8.49 3.20 -7.12
C THR A 193 -7.83 2.71 -8.41
N ARG A 194 -7.28 1.50 -8.45
CA ARG A 194 -6.50 0.84 -9.55
C ARG A 194 -7.07 0.93 -10.99
N TYR A 195 -8.21 1.56 -11.19
CA TYR A 195 -8.85 1.85 -12.49
C TYR A 195 -8.64 3.30 -12.98
N ASP A 196 -7.69 4.04 -12.43
CA ASP A 196 -7.36 5.41 -12.83
C ASP A 196 -6.22 5.50 -13.85
N GLY A 197 -5.54 4.37 -14.13
CA GLY A 197 -4.38 4.27 -15.03
C GLY A 197 -4.69 4.13 -16.53
N GLY A 198 -5.81 4.66 -17.01
CA GLY A 198 -6.17 4.73 -18.42
C GLY A 198 -6.32 6.19 -18.86
N THR A 199 -5.26 6.79 -19.38
CA THR A 199 -5.37 8.04 -20.14
C THR A 199 -5.85 7.71 -21.54
N SER A 200 -7.16 7.59 -21.71
CA SER A 200 -7.85 7.86 -22.97
C SER A 200 -9.23 8.37 -22.62
N GLU A 201 -9.57 9.55 -23.13
CA GLU A 201 -10.95 10.06 -23.15
C GLU A 201 -11.86 9.23 -24.10
N ASP A 202 -11.41 8.03 -24.47
CA ASP A 202 -12.04 7.03 -25.32
C ASP A 202 -12.04 5.66 -24.58
N ASP A 203 -12.42 5.64 -23.30
CA ASP A 203 -12.85 4.37 -22.67
C ASP A 203 -14.23 4.05 -23.25
N ASP A 204 -14.22 3.48 -24.46
CA ASP A 204 -15.26 2.55 -24.87
C ASP A 204 -15.40 1.54 -23.73
N GLU A 205 -16.59 1.53 -23.13
CA GLU A 205 -16.98 0.51 -22.15
C GLU A 205 -16.75 -0.85 -22.82
N ASP A 206 -15.67 -1.56 -22.47
CA ASP A 206 -15.57 -2.98 -22.80
C ASP A 206 -16.76 -3.67 -22.12
N GLU A 207 -17.84 -3.86 -22.90
CA GLU A 207 -19.14 -4.44 -22.50
C GLU A 207 -19.03 -5.90 -22.01
N ASP A 208 -17.83 -6.48 -22.04
CA ASP A 208 -17.54 -7.88 -21.73
C ASP A 208 -17.00 -8.12 -20.30
N ASP A 209 -16.67 -7.07 -19.54
CA ASP A 209 -16.47 -7.22 -18.09
C ASP A 209 -17.84 -7.20 -17.40
N GLU A 210 -18.31 -8.39 -16.98
CA GLU A 210 -19.51 -8.50 -16.14
C GLU A 210 -19.46 -7.42 -15.06
N PRO A 211 -20.43 -6.47 -15.04
CA PRO A 211 -20.35 -5.32 -14.18
C PRO A 211 -20.42 -5.81 -12.73
N ASN A 212 -19.28 -5.91 -12.06
CA ASN A 212 -19.23 -6.20 -10.64
C ASN A 212 -19.94 -5.03 -9.93
N PRO A 213 -21.19 -5.20 -9.48
CA PRO A 213 -22.01 -4.09 -9.02
C PRO A 213 -21.44 -3.47 -7.74
N ASP A 214 -20.60 -4.21 -7.00
CA ASP A 214 -19.94 -3.73 -5.79
C ASP A 214 -18.69 -2.88 -6.12
N GLY A 215 -17.99 -3.15 -7.23
CA GLY A 215 -16.78 -2.41 -7.63
C GLY A 215 -17.04 -0.93 -7.94
N ARG A 216 -18.10 -0.63 -8.70
CA ARG A 216 -18.53 0.76 -8.98
C ARG A 216 -18.92 1.50 -7.70
N GLY A 217 -19.62 0.83 -6.79
CA GLY A 217 -20.00 1.40 -5.49
C GLY A 217 -18.78 1.76 -4.63
N ARG A 218 -17.75 0.92 -4.62
CA ARG A 218 -16.51 1.19 -3.88
C ARG A 218 -15.73 2.38 -4.46
N ARG A 219 -15.61 2.47 -5.79
CA ARG A 219 -14.91 3.60 -6.44
C ARG A 219 -15.55 4.94 -6.07
N GLU A 220 -16.87 5.03 -6.14
CA GLU A 220 -17.58 6.26 -5.80
C GLU A 220 -17.42 6.63 -4.32
N ARG A 221 -17.46 5.63 -3.42
CA ARG A 221 -17.20 5.83 -1.99
C ARG A 221 -15.79 6.37 -1.73
N TRP A 222 -14.76 5.87 -2.42
CA TRP A 222 -13.40 6.39 -2.29
C TRP A 222 -13.20 7.80 -2.87
N LYS A 223 -13.89 8.13 -3.98
CA LYS A 223 -13.94 9.52 -4.47
C LYS A 223 -14.61 10.45 -3.47
N GLN A 224 -15.67 9.99 -2.80
CA GLN A 224 -16.28 10.75 -1.71
C GLN A 224 -15.28 11.00 -0.57
N VAL A 225 -14.48 10.01 -0.18
CA VAL A 225 -13.42 10.18 0.82
C VAL A 225 -12.44 11.28 0.39
N GLU A 226 -11.93 11.21 -0.83
CA GLU A 226 -11.00 12.19 -1.39
C GLU A 226 -11.55 13.63 -1.29
N SER A 227 -12.77 13.84 -1.77
CA SER A 227 -13.43 15.15 -1.73
C SER A 227 -13.64 15.71 -0.31
N GLN A 228 -13.76 14.82 0.69
CA GLN A 228 -14.06 15.21 2.07
C GLN A 228 -12.81 15.55 2.90
N ILE A 229 -11.64 15.01 2.54
CA ILE A 229 -10.40 15.20 3.30
C ILE A 229 -10.07 16.69 3.50
N PRO A 230 -10.07 17.57 2.46
CA PRO A 230 -9.75 18.98 2.63
C PRO A 230 -10.62 19.69 3.65
N HIS A 231 -11.91 19.33 3.74
CA HIS A 231 -12.85 19.91 4.70
C HIS A 231 -12.50 19.53 6.14
N PHE A 232 -12.18 18.25 6.39
CA PHE A 232 -11.78 17.80 7.72
C PHE A 232 -10.40 18.34 8.14
N VAL A 233 -9.47 18.51 7.20
CA VAL A 233 -8.18 19.15 7.46
C VAL A 233 -8.38 20.61 7.86
N ALA A 234 -9.22 21.36 7.14
CA ALA A 234 -9.53 22.74 7.47
C ALA A 234 -10.13 22.88 8.88
N ALA A 235 -11.15 22.07 9.21
CA ALA A 235 -11.78 22.07 10.52
C ALA A 235 -10.78 21.82 11.67
N ARG A 236 -9.87 20.85 11.49
CA ARG A 236 -8.83 20.56 12.49
C ARG A 236 -7.82 21.70 12.68
N ARG A 237 -7.48 22.42 11.60
CA ARG A 237 -6.59 23.59 11.68
C ARG A 237 -7.25 24.72 12.45
N GLU A 238 -8.55 24.93 12.27
CA GLU A 238 -9.33 25.90 13.05
C GLU A 238 -9.40 25.52 14.53
N GLU A 239 -9.74 24.27 14.83
CA GLU A 239 -9.77 23.74 16.21
C GLU A 239 -8.42 23.90 16.93
N ALA A 240 -7.30 23.60 16.25
CA ALA A 240 -5.96 23.75 16.80
C ALA A 240 -5.60 25.22 17.08
N ALA A 241 -6.03 26.15 16.21
CA ALA A 241 -5.82 27.58 16.41
C ALA A 241 -6.61 28.11 17.61
N TRP A 242 -7.81 27.57 17.87
CA TRP A 242 -8.66 28.02 18.98
C TRP A 242 -8.21 27.44 20.32
N GLY A 243 -7.69 26.21 20.35
CA GLY A 243 -7.20 25.55 21.57
C GLY A 243 -5.84 26.05 22.07
N SER A 244 -5.20 26.99 21.36
CA SER A 244 -3.89 27.56 21.70
C SER A 244 -3.97 28.97 22.33
N LEU A 245 -5.19 29.49 22.54
CA LEU A 245 -5.51 30.76 23.22
C LEU A 245 -5.88 30.55 24.68
#